data_AF-A0A1F3M068-F1
#
_entry.id   AF-A0A1F3M068-F1
#
_cell.length_a   1.000
_cell.length_b   1.000
_cell.length_c   1.000
_cell.angle_alpha   90.00
_cell.angle_beta   90.00
_cell.angle_gamma   90.00
#
_symmetry.space_group_name_H-M   'P 1'
#
loop_
_entity.id
_entity.type
_entity.pdbx_description
1 polymer ?
#
loop_
_entity_poly.entity_id
_entity_poly.type
_entity_poly.pdbx_seq_one_letter_code
_entity_poly.pdbx_strand_id
1 'polypeptide(L)'
;MKIPTDRNIKLNFGHGNVNESEDYCVVSSFSSLKKNYDVLIFTDSKGNTVKNSNNTWTLSLMKYLDNKMLSYLFVSRPKNMTVFFSLINFVGLNNINFHYLITNLGFVDTTPKKAEFIDDIIMQNPFQKDKISKYSLCDYKLNSGEISTLYSISYLQVIEDIAKVIKANFESAYLIGTFEFSSDIKIERIRPFEFFSQLQESNNLIRSICNCSSNLHFVEVNQYLPEDENVLSYDAVHFTQEGHSRMYDICINQIRF
;
A
#
# COMPACT_ATOMS: atom_id res chain seq x y z
N MET A 1 6.93 19.71 -11.93
CA MET A 1 6.81 20.56 -10.73
C MET A 1 7.48 19.81 -9.58
N LYS A 2 8.67 20.24 -9.13
CA LYS A 2 9.31 19.64 -7.96
C LYS A 2 8.61 20.21 -6.74
N ILE A 3 7.77 19.41 -6.08
CA ILE A 3 7.15 19.83 -4.83
C ILE A 3 8.25 19.70 -3.76
N PRO A 4 8.54 20.76 -2.97
CA PRO A 4 9.60 20.71 -1.98
C PRO A 4 9.30 19.58 -1.00
N THR A 5 10.21 18.61 -0.88
CA THR A 5 10.29 17.78 0.31
C THR A 5 10.77 18.69 1.43
N ASP A 6 9.84 19.16 2.25
CA ASP A 6 10.22 19.82 3.49
C ASP A 6 10.77 18.73 4.42
N ARG A 7 12.10 18.51 4.31
CA ARG A 7 12.87 17.53 5.11
C ARG A 7 12.77 17.80 6.62
N ASN A 8 12.09 18.87 7.04
CA ASN A 8 11.84 19.23 8.43
C ASN A 8 10.44 18.85 8.95
N ILE A 9 9.57 18.25 8.14
CA ILE A 9 8.27 17.76 8.63
C ILE A 9 8.49 16.46 9.42
N LYS A 10 8.37 16.53 10.75
CA LYS A 10 8.50 15.37 11.65
C LYS A 10 7.15 14.66 11.80
N LEU A 11 6.81 13.78 10.86
CA LEU A 11 5.68 12.83 11.00
C LEU A 11 6.13 11.58 11.77
N ASN A 12 5.23 11.01 12.56
CA ASN A 12 5.47 9.78 13.31
C ASN A 12 4.77 8.59 12.64
N PHE A 13 5.52 7.54 12.33
CA PHE A 13 5.00 6.33 11.69
C PHE A 13 5.06 5.10 12.61
N GLY A 14 5.25 5.31 13.91
CA GLY A 14 5.36 4.25 14.91
C GLY A 14 6.72 3.54 14.92
N HIS A 15 6.76 2.36 15.53
CA HIS A 15 7.95 1.49 15.60
C HIS A 15 8.29 0.87 14.23
N GLY A 16 9.36 0.07 14.16
CA GLY A 16 9.85 -0.55 12.92
C GLY A 16 10.80 0.33 12.11
N ASN A 17 11.42 -0.28 11.12
CA ASN A 17 12.51 0.28 10.33
C ASN A 17 12.03 1.37 9.37
N VAL A 18 12.64 2.55 9.48
CA VAL A 18 12.37 3.70 8.61
C VAL A 18 12.90 3.39 7.21
N ASN A 19 12.19 3.85 6.19
CA ASN A 19 12.69 3.78 4.82
C ASN A 19 13.62 4.96 4.53
N GLU A 20 14.86 4.66 4.16
CA GLU A 20 15.87 5.65 3.77
C GLU A 20 16.03 5.76 2.24
N SER A 21 15.27 4.98 1.47
CA SER A 21 15.31 5.03 0.01
C SER A 21 14.62 6.27 -0.57
N GLU A 22 14.96 6.59 -1.81
CA GLU A 22 14.36 7.71 -2.56
C GLU A 22 12.85 7.56 -2.77
N ASP A 23 12.30 6.34 -2.65
CA ASP A 23 10.88 6.10 -2.79
C ASP A 23 10.05 6.61 -1.58
N TYR A 24 10.69 6.92 -0.44
CA TYR A 24 10.00 7.61 0.64
C TYR A 24 9.71 9.06 0.26
N CYS A 25 8.43 9.43 0.22
CA CYS A 25 8.05 10.82 -0.02
C CYS A 25 6.82 11.23 0.79
N VAL A 26 6.83 12.50 1.19
CA VAL A 26 5.68 13.19 1.76
C VAL A 26 5.45 14.44 0.92
N VAL A 27 4.22 14.60 0.44
CA VAL A 27 3.84 15.71 -0.44
C VAL A 27 2.51 16.29 0.05
N SER A 28 2.48 17.59 0.28
CA SER A 28 1.26 18.31 0.68
C SER A 28 0.79 19.18 -0.48
N SER A 29 -0.53 19.31 -0.65
CA SER A 29 -1.13 20.32 -1.52
C SER A 29 -0.95 21.76 -0.98
N PHE A 30 -0.48 21.91 0.25
CA PHE A 30 -0.14 23.20 0.85
C PHE A 30 1.38 23.40 0.95
N SER A 31 1.79 24.67 1.06
CA SER A 31 3.20 25.03 1.30
C SER A 31 3.72 24.62 2.68
N SER A 32 2.83 24.29 3.62
CA SER A 32 3.17 23.84 4.97
C SER A 32 2.15 22.81 5.44
N LEU A 33 2.58 21.88 6.30
CA LEU A 33 1.69 20.86 6.88
C LEU A 33 0.49 21.51 7.59
N LYS A 34 -0.73 21.08 7.26
CA LYS A 34 -1.98 21.47 7.92
C LYS A 34 -2.50 20.37 8.84
N LYS A 35 -3.41 20.76 9.74
CA LYS A 35 -4.13 19.83 10.63
C LYS A 35 -5.31 19.14 9.97
N ASN A 36 -5.82 19.69 8.87
CA ASN A 36 -6.97 19.14 8.17
C ASN A 36 -6.64 19.12 6.68
N TYR A 37 -7.00 18.02 6.03
CA TYR A 37 -6.98 17.84 4.59
C TYR A 37 -8.26 17.13 4.16
N ASP A 38 -8.60 17.21 2.89
CA ASP A 38 -9.70 16.43 2.35
C ASP A 38 -9.25 14.97 2.20
N VAL A 39 -8.08 14.72 1.63
CA VAL A 39 -7.64 13.37 1.24
C VAL A 39 -6.28 13.00 1.83
N LEU A 40 -6.19 11.80 2.43
CA LEU A 40 -4.93 11.10 2.67
C LEU A 40 -4.70 10.08 1.55
N ILE A 41 -3.59 10.20 0.83
CA ILE A 41 -3.10 9.15 -0.07
C ILE A 41 -1.92 8.46 0.65
N PHE A 42 -2.09 7.21 1.06
CA PHE A 42 -1.06 6.47 1.81
C PHE A 42 -0.70 5.17 1.10
N THR A 43 0.54 5.02 0.66
CA THR A 43 0.90 3.94 -0.28
C THR A 43 2.19 3.20 0.04
N ASP A 44 2.26 1.95 -0.41
CA ASP A 44 3.50 1.17 -0.50
C ASP A 44 4.29 1.49 -1.80
N SER A 45 5.26 0.63 -2.16
CA SER A 45 6.10 0.81 -3.35
C SER A 45 5.38 0.76 -4.69
N LYS A 46 4.17 0.18 -4.76
CA LYS A 46 3.36 0.14 -5.98
C LYS A 46 2.63 1.47 -6.21
N GLY A 47 2.62 2.37 -5.22
CA GLY A 47 2.06 3.72 -5.32
C GLY A 47 2.94 4.69 -6.09
N ASN A 48 4.23 4.68 -5.80
CA ASN A 48 5.20 5.61 -6.37
C ASN A 48 6.58 4.94 -6.44
N THR A 49 7.03 4.59 -7.64
CA THR A 49 8.34 3.99 -7.87
C THR A 49 9.22 5.02 -8.57
N VAL A 50 10.32 5.46 -7.94
CA VAL A 50 11.16 6.57 -8.43
C VAL A 50 11.95 6.19 -9.69
N LYS A 51 12.22 4.90 -9.88
CA LYS A 51 12.86 4.40 -11.10
C LYS A 51 11.84 4.39 -12.25
N ASN A 52 11.91 5.42 -13.09
CA ASN A 52 11.41 5.48 -14.47
C ASN A 52 9.99 6.02 -14.77
N SER A 53 9.32 6.81 -13.93
CA SER A 53 8.20 7.60 -14.49
C SER A 53 7.93 8.93 -13.79
N ASN A 54 7.83 9.99 -14.60
CA ASN A 54 7.19 11.27 -14.20
C ASN A 54 5.66 11.14 -14.15
N ASN A 55 5.11 9.91 -14.22
CA ASN A 55 3.70 9.67 -14.49
C ASN A 55 3.20 8.40 -13.77
N THR A 56 3.39 8.35 -12.46
CA THR A 56 2.77 7.32 -11.61
C THR A 56 1.27 7.59 -11.47
N TRP A 57 0.51 6.57 -11.07
CA TRP A 57 -0.92 6.70 -10.83
C TRP A 57 -1.21 7.67 -9.68
N THR A 58 -0.35 7.71 -8.66
CA THR A 58 -0.46 8.65 -7.53
C THR A 58 -0.25 10.10 -7.97
N LEU A 59 0.76 10.37 -8.81
CA LEU A 59 0.97 11.72 -9.36
C LEU A 59 -0.20 12.17 -10.23
N SER A 60 -0.78 11.26 -11.01
CA SER A 60 -1.96 11.56 -11.85
C SER A 60 -3.20 11.80 -10.98
N LEU A 61 -3.36 11.03 -9.90
CA LEU A 61 -4.42 11.22 -8.91
C LEU A 61 -4.28 12.55 -8.19
N MET A 62 -3.08 12.95 -7.77
CA MET A 62 -2.84 14.25 -7.13
C MET A 62 -3.23 15.41 -8.05
N LYS A 63 -2.85 15.38 -9.33
CA LYS A 63 -3.28 16.39 -10.32
C LYS A 63 -4.80 16.44 -10.46
N TYR A 64 -5.47 15.28 -10.41
CA TYR A 64 -6.92 15.21 -10.43
C TYR A 64 -7.54 15.88 -9.20
N LEU A 65 -6.97 15.65 -8.00
CA LEU A 65 -7.40 16.31 -6.76
C LEU A 65 -7.18 17.82 -6.81
N ASP A 66 -6.04 18.28 -7.34
CA ASP A 66 -5.76 19.71 -7.55
C ASP A 66 -6.85 20.34 -8.44
N ASN A 67 -7.22 19.68 -9.55
CA ASN A 67 -8.29 20.14 -10.44
C ASN A 67 -9.69 20.14 -9.79
N LYS A 68 -9.90 19.30 -8.78
CA LYS A 68 -11.12 19.26 -7.97
C LYS A 68 -11.09 20.22 -6.79
N MET A 69 -9.99 20.96 -6.59
CA MET A 69 -9.76 21.82 -5.44
C MET A 69 -9.83 21.06 -4.10
N LEU A 70 -9.45 19.78 -4.09
CA LEU A 70 -9.37 18.96 -2.89
C LEU A 70 -7.94 19.01 -2.35
N SER A 71 -7.82 19.37 -1.07
CA SER A 71 -6.56 19.35 -0.36
C SER A 71 -6.13 17.93 -0.03
N TYR A 72 -4.83 17.65 -0.12
CA TYR A 72 -4.31 16.31 0.15
C TYR A 72 -2.97 16.30 0.86
N LEU A 73 -2.75 15.22 1.60
CA LEU A 73 -1.44 14.77 2.03
C LEU A 73 -1.16 13.42 1.39
N PHE A 74 -0.10 13.34 0.60
CA PHE A 74 0.41 12.11 0.03
C PHE A 74 1.62 11.63 0.84
N VAL A 75 1.58 10.37 1.24
CA VAL A 75 2.65 9.68 1.94
C VAL A 75 2.92 8.35 1.20
N SER A 76 4.15 8.16 0.74
CA SER A 76 4.56 6.91 0.11
C SER A 76 5.74 6.31 0.86
N ARG A 77 5.65 5.00 1.11
CA ARG A 77 6.70 4.17 1.71
C ARG A 77 7.44 4.78 2.91
N PRO A 78 6.77 5.24 3.98
CA PRO A 78 7.45 5.80 5.15
C PRO A 78 8.28 4.78 5.95
N LYS A 79 8.02 3.49 5.74
CA LYS A 79 8.69 2.36 6.40
C LYS A 79 9.19 1.37 5.37
N ASN A 80 10.24 0.61 5.71
CA ASN A 80 10.76 -0.44 4.83
C ASN A 80 9.64 -1.42 4.46
N MET A 81 8.91 -1.90 5.46
CA MET A 81 7.63 -2.56 5.30
C MET A 81 6.51 -1.57 5.60
N THR A 82 5.93 -0.99 4.54
CA THR A 82 4.75 -0.14 4.66
C THR A 82 3.51 -1.01 4.53
N VAL A 83 2.76 -1.14 5.62
CA VAL A 83 1.64 -2.08 5.84
C VAL A 83 0.48 -1.36 6.54
N PHE A 84 -0.65 -2.03 6.78
CA PHE A 84 -1.79 -1.42 7.51
C PHE A 84 -1.38 -0.87 8.88
N PHE A 85 -0.46 -1.52 9.58
CA PHE A 85 0.04 -1.02 10.86
C PHE A 85 0.79 0.31 10.73
N SER A 86 1.51 0.54 9.63
CA SER A 86 2.16 1.82 9.37
C SER A 86 1.13 2.96 9.23
N LEU A 87 0.04 2.70 8.50
CA LEU A 87 -1.07 3.65 8.34
C LEU A 87 -1.77 3.92 9.68
N ILE A 88 -2.08 2.87 10.45
CA ILE A 88 -2.76 3.01 11.75
C ILE A 88 -1.90 3.82 12.73
N ASN A 89 -0.60 3.53 12.81
CA ASN A 89 0.32 4.31 13.60
C ASN A 89 0.37 5.77 13.12
N PHE A 90 0.40 6.01 11.80
CA PHE A 90 0.37 7.36 11.26
C PHE A 90 -0.89 8.13 11.70
N VAL A 91 -2.07 7.54 11.52
CA VAL A 91 -3.34 8.18 11.90
C VAL A 91 -3.42 8.41 13.41
N GLY A 92 -2.98 7.44 14.23
CA GLY A 92 -3.07 7.55 15.69
C GLY A 92 -2.01 8.45 16.34
N LEU A 93 -0.85 8.63 15.71
CA LEU A 93 0.29 9.36 16.31
C LEU A 93 0.46 10.78 15.76
N ASN A 94 -0.23 11.13 14.68
CA ASN A 94 -0.19 12.48 14.11
C ASN A 94 -1.55 13.14 14.28
N ASN A 95 -1.56 14.38 14.79
CA ASN A 95 -2.78 15.16 14.97
C ASN A 95 -3.21 15.84 13.66
N ILE A 96 -3.59 15.02 12.67
CA ILE A 96 -4.02 15.45 11.33
C ILE A 96 -5.30 14.69 10.97
N ASN A 97 -6.34 15.42 10.55
CA ASN A 97 -7.63 14.88 10.17
C ASN A 97 -7.81 14.86 8.65
N PHE A 98 -8.59 13.90 8.18
CA PHE A 98 -8.87 13.66 6.78
C PHE A 98 -10.34 13.28 6.59
N HIS A 99 -10.97 13.70 5.50
CA HIS A 99 -12.30 13.21 5.12
C HIS A 99 -12.20 11.85 4.42
N TYR A 100 -11.22 11.69 3.51
CA TYR A 100 -11.07 10.51 2.67
C TYR A 100 -9.70 9.84 2.83
N LEU A 101 -9.68 8.51 2.78
CA LEU A 101 -8.45 7.71 2.62
C LEU A 101 -8.40 7.06 1.25
N ILE A 102 -7.24 7.07 0.60
CA ILE A 102 -6.92 6.28 -0.58
C ILE A 102 -5.63 5.53 -0.31
N THR A 103 -5.67 4.19 -0.39
CA THR A 103 -4.51 3.37 -0.04
C THR A 103 -4.43 2.09 -0.85
N ASN A 104 -3.23 1.57 -1.09
CA ASN A 104 -2.99 0.29 -1.78
C ASN A 104 -2.30 -0.74 -0.87
N LEU A 105 -2.43 -0.59 0.45
CA LEU A 105 -1.91 -1.53 1.44
C LEU A 105 -2.67 -2.87 1.39
N GLY A 106 -2.03 -3.94 1.88
CA GLY A 106 -2.50 -5.32 1.76
C GLY A 106 -1.50 -6.21 1.00
N PHE A 107 -0.87 -5.68 -0.05
CA PHE A 107 0.11 -6.43 -0.84
C PHE A 107 1.38 -6.73 -0.03
N VAL A 108 1.95 -5.73 0.64
CA VAL A 108 3.11 -5.94 1.52
C VAL A 108 2.73 -6.71 2.78
N ASP A 109 1.49 -6.65 3.24
CA ASP A 109 1.03 -7.37 4.43
C ASP A 109 1.08 -8.90 4.25
N THR A 110 0.84 -9.40 3.05
CA THR A 110 0.64 -10.83 2.78
C THR A 110 1.78 -11.50 2.00
N THR A 111 2.50 -10.76 1.16
CA THR A 111 3.49 -11.36 0.25
C THR A 111 4.67 -12.05 0.98
N PRO A 112 5.26 -13.11 0.40
CA PRO A 112 6.31 -13.90 1.04
C PRO A 112 7.58 -13.07 1.32
N LYS A 113 8.11 -13.13 2.55
CA LYS A 113 9.29 -12.36 2.96
C LYS A 113 10.21 -13.16 3.88
N LYS A 114 11.47 -12.73 3.95
CA LYS A 114 12.41 -13.22 4.96
C LYS A 114 11.96 -12.82 6.37
N ALA A 115 12.40 -13.58 7.37
CA ALA A 115 11.99 -13.42 8.76
C ALA A 115 12.18 -12.00 9.31
N GLU A 116 13.29 -11.33 8.97
CA GLU A 116 13.60 -9.99 9.46
C GLU A 116 12.55 -8.94 9.04
N PHE A 117 11.93 -9.10 7.87
CA PHE A 117 10.87 -8.19 7.42
C PHE A 117 9.52 -8.51 8.08
N ILE A 118 9.27 -9.78 8.40
CA ILE A 118 8.08 -10.18 9.15
C ILE A 118 8.16 -9.68 10.59
N ASP A 119 9.32 -9.82 11.22
CA ASP A 119 9.55 -9.33 12.57
C ASP A 119 9.44 -7.79 12.63
N ASP A 120 9.86 -7.08 11.57
CA ASP A 120 9.63 -5.64 11.42
C ASP A 120 8.14 -5.27 11.34
N ILE A 121 7.33 -6.03 10.58
CA ILE A 121 5.87 -5.81 10.53
C ILE A 121 5.23 -6.07 11.90
N ILE A 122 5.62 -7.16 12.60
CA ILE A 122 5.10 -7.47 13.93
C ILE A 122 5.45 -6.36 14.93
N MET A 123 6.65 -5.77 14.83
CA MET A 123 7.06 -4.64 15.68
C MET A 123 6.17 -3.39 15.46
N GLN A 124 5.61 -3.23 14.26
CA GLN A 124 4.71 -2.12 13.96
C GLN A 124 3.30 -2.31 14.53
N ASN A 125 2.91 -3.53 14.92
CA ASN A 125 1.56 -3.85 15.39
C ASN A 125 1.13 -2.95 16.58
N PRO A 126 0.13 -2.08 16.41
CA PRO A 126 -0.36 -1.22 17.48
C PRO A 126 -1.36 -1.91 18.42
N PHE A 127 -1.71 -3.17 18.12
CA PHE A 127 -2.68 -3.97 18.89
C PHE A 127 -1.98 -4.94 19.85
N GLN A 128 -2.77 -5.79 20.49
CA GLN A 128 -2.23 -6.85 21.37
C GLN A 128 -1.34 -7.80 20.55
N LYS A 129 -0.16 -8.15 21.09
CA LYS A 129 0.89 -8.88 20.37
C LYS A 129 0.48 -10.29 19.96
N ASP A 130 -0.37 -10.94 20.74
CA ASP A 130 -0.85 -12.31 20.55
C ASP A 130 -1.89 -12.47 19.43
N LYS A 131 -2.45 -11.36 18.94
CA LYS A 131 -3.40 -11.37 17.82
C LYS A 131 -2.77 -11.59 16.43
N ILE A 132 -1.44 -11.56 16.35
CA ILE A 132 -0.71 -11.69 15.09
C ILE A 132 0.24 -12.88 15.17
N SER A 133 0.20 -13.74 14.15
CA SER A 133 1.09 -14.90 14.07
C SER A 133 1.87 -14.94 12.77
N LYS A 134 3.19 -15.12 12.88
CA LYS A 134 4.10 -15.47 11.77
C LYS A 134 3.94 -16.96 11.44
N TYR A 135 3.89 -17.29 10.15
CA TYR A 135 3.92 -18.67 9.68
C TYR A 135 4.84 -18.82 8.46
N SER A 136 5.41 -20.02 8.30
CA SER A 136 6.26 -20.36 7.14
C SER A 136 5.39 -20.58 5.91
N LEU A 137 5.79 -20.03 4.77
CA LEU A 137 5.14 -20.23 3.48
C LEU A 137 5.87 -21.28 2.65
N CYS A 138 7.17 -21.08 2.41
CA CYS A 138 7.95 -21.93 1.51
C CYS A 138 9.45 -21.73 1.70
N ASP A 139 10.25 -22.69 1.24
CA ASP A 139 11.69 -22.49 1.05
C ASP A 139 11.95 -21.99 -0.37
N TYR A 140 12.73 -20.91 -0.51
CA TYR A 140 13.00 -20.27 -1.79
C TYR A 140 14.49 -20.05 -2.02
N LYS A 141 14.95 -20.34 -3.25
CA LYS A 141 16.32 -20.09 -3.67
C LYS A 141 16.50 -18.62 -4.06
N LEU A 142 17.24 -17.88 -3.24
CA LEU A 142 17.58 -16.48 -3.47
C LEU A 142 18.49 -16.32 -4.69
N ASN A 143 18.62 -15.08 -5.18
CA ASN A 143 19.55 -14.74 -6.27
C ASN A 143 21.03 -15.05 -5.92
N SER A 144 21.38 -15.09 -4.63
CA SER A 144 22.70 -15.53 -4.14
C SER A 144 22.94 -17.03 -4.30
N GLY A 145 21.90 -17.82 -4.59
CA GLY A 145 21.91 -19.27 -4.59
C GLY A 145 21.57 -19.92 -3.24
N GLU A 146 21.50 -19.12 -2.17
CA GLU A 146 21.11 -19.55 -0.82
C GLU A 146 19.62 -19.93 -0.77
N ILE A 147 19.29 -21.00 -0.04
CA ILE A 147 17.90 -21.36 0.26
C ILE A 147 17.50 -20.64 1.54
N SER A 148 16.41 -19.89 1.48
CA SER A 148 15.86 -19.15 2.62
C SER A 148 14.38 -19.45 2.76
N THR A 149 13.95 -19.74 3.99
CA THR A 149 12.53 -19.86 4.31
C THR A 149 11.87 -18.48 4.24
N LEU A 150 10.80 -18.40 3.46
CA LEU A 150 9.92 -17.24 3.36
C LEU A 150 8.69 -17.45 4.23
N TYR A 151 8.21 -16.34 4.78
CA TYR A 151 7.17 -16.29 5.79
C TYR A 151 6.09 -15.29 5.39
N SER A 152 4.95 -15.39 6.06
CA SER A 152 3.88 -14.39 6.04
C SER A 152 3.25 -14.26 7.43
N ILE A 153 2.25 -13.39 7.55
CA ILE A 153 1.56 -13.05 8.79
C ILE A 153 0.07 -13.31 8.64
N SER A 154 -0.54 -13.90 9.66
CA SER A 154 -1.99 -13.98 9.77
C SER A 154 -2.55 -12.71 10.40
N TYR A 155 -3.41 -12.02 9.66
CA TYR A 155 -4.12 -10.82 10.10
C TYR A 155 -5.52 -11.12 10.67
N LEU A 156 -5.95 -12.38 10.66
CA LEU A 156 -7.35 -12.77 10.93
C LEU A 156 -7.92 -12.16 12.22
N GLN A 157 -7.13 -12.12 13.30
CA GLN A 157 -7.60 -11.63 14.60
C GLN A 157 -7.55 -10.09 14.75
N VAL A 158 -6.99 -9.37 13.79
CA VAL A 158 -6.90 -7.90 13.81
C VAL A 158 -7.70 -7.22 12.71
N ILE A 159 -8.39 -7.97 11.83
CA ILE A 159 -9.20 -7.37 10.74
C ILE A 159 -10.20 -6.35 11.28
N GLU A 160 -10.95 -6.73 12.31
CA GLU A 160 -11.94 -5.83 12.94
C GLU A 160 -11.28 -4.63 13.62
N ASP A 161 -10.10 -4.81 14.23
CA ASP A 161 -9.35 -3.73 14.87
C ASP A 161 -8.84 -2.73 13.82
N ILE A 162 -8.31 -3.21 12.70
CA ILE A 162 -7.90 -2.37 11.55
C ILE A 162 -9.10 -1.58 11.02
N ALA A 163 -10.20 -2.28 10.71
CA ALA A 163 -11.41 -1.65 10.20
C ALA A 163 -11.97 -0.62 11.17
N LYS A 164 -11.92 -0.89 12.49
CA LYS A 164 -12.39 0.02 13.53
C LYS A 164 -11.58 1.32 13.57
N VAL A 165 -10.25 1.25 13.43
CA VAL A 165 -9.44 2.47 13.37
C VAL A 165 -9.74 3.26 12.11
N ILE A 166 -9.74 2.61 10.94
CA ILE A 166 -9.96 3.30 9.66
C ILE A 166 -11.35 3.97 9.65
N LYS A 167 -12.41 3.23 9.98
CA LYS A 167 -13.78 3.78 9.94
C LYS A 167 -14.00 4.96 10.89
N ALA A 168 -13.24 5.04 11.99
CA ALA A 168 -13.37 6.11 12.97
C ALA A 168 -12.64 7.39 12.56
N ASN A 169 -11.71 7.33 11.60
CA ASN A 169 -10.86 8.45 11.22
C ASN A 169 -11.13 9.00 9.82
N PHE A 170 -12.00 8.35 9.03
CA PHE A 170 -12.34 8.77 7.68
C PHE A 170 -13.86 8.66 7.43
N GLU A 171 -14.43 9.65 6.75
CA GLU A 171 -15.80 9.59 6.26
C GLU A 171 -15.97 8.51 5.19
N SER A 172 -14.95 8.31 4.36
CA SER A 172 -14.87 7.19 3.41
C SER A 172 -13.43 6.76 3.17
N ALA A 173 -13.19 5.46 3.06
CA ALA A 173 -11.87 4.91 2.77
C ALA A 173 -11.91 3.98 1.57
N TYR A 174 -11.01 4.21 0.62
CA TYR A 174 -10.86 3.45 -0.61
C TYR A 174 -9.58 2.62 -0.53
N LEU A 175 -9.76 1.31 -0.37
CA LEU A 175 -8.67 0.35 -0.22
C LEU A 175 -8.53 -0.39 -1.56
N ILE A 176 -7.43 -0.11 -2.25
CA ILE A 176 -7.14 -0.55 -3.60
C ILE A 176 -6.57 -1.95 -3.57
N GLY A 177 -7.24 -2.88 -4.27
CA GLY A 177 -6.76 -4.23 -4.45
C GLY A 177 -5.43 -4.29 -5.22
N THR A 178 -4.77 -5.44 -5.15
CA THR A 178 -3.64 -5.77 -6.01
C THR A 178 -4.12 -6.58 -7.21
N PHE A 179 -3.50 -6.38 -8.38
CA PHE A 179 -3.68 -7.32 -9.49
C PHE A 179 -3.20 -8.71 -9.07
N GLU A 180 -4.00 -9.71 -9.40
CA GLU A 180 -3.78 -11.14 -9.21
C GLU A 180 -3.16 -11.72 -10.48
N PHE A 181 -1.91 -11.36 -10.74
CA PHE A 181 -1.15 -11.87 -11.88
C PHE A 181 -1.07 -13.40 -11.86
N SER A 182 -1.11 -14.01 -13.05
CA SER A 182 -0.90 -15.42 -13.26
C SER A 182 0.55 -15.82 -12.98
N SER A 183 0.75 -17.09 -12.56
CA SER A 183 2.09 -17.69 -12.51
C SER A 183 2.78 -17.77 -13.86
N ASP A 184 2.00 -17.67 -14.95
CA ASP A 184 2.49 -17.75 -16.33
C ASP A 184 2.93 -16.39 -16.90
N ILE A 185 2.86 -15.31 -16.10
CA ILE A 185 3.37 -13.99 -16.50
C ILE A 185 4.84 -14.06 -16.90
N LYS A 186 5.21 -13.42 -18.01
CA LYS A 186 6.53 -13.53 -18.64
C LYS A 186 7.49 -12.49 -18.07
N ILE A 187 7.91 -12.69 -16.83
CA ILE A 187 8.84 -11.80 -16.11
C ILE A 187 10.24 -12.42 -15.97
N GLU A 188 11.27 -11.57 -16.01
CA GLU A 188 12.66 -12.03 -15.83
C GLU A 188 12.92 -12.51 -14.39
N ARG A 189 12.33 -11.81 -13.42
CA ARG A 189 12.49 -12.13 -11.99
C ARG A 189 11.56 -13.28 -11.62
N ILE A 190 12.12 -14.46 -11.41
CA ILE A 190 11.40 -15.61 -10.86
C ILE A 190 10.84 -15.24 -9.47
N ARG A 191 9.58 -15.64 -9.23
CA ARG A 191 8.87 -15.51 -7.95
C ARG A 191 8.61 -16.91 -7.38
N PRO A 192 8.56 -17.09 -6.04
CA PRO A 192 8.05 -18.33 -5.46
C PRO A 192 6.59 -18.54 -5.90
N PHE A 193 6.15 -19.79 -6.04
CA PHE A 193 4.78 -20.09 -6.47
C PHE A 193 3.73 -19.48 -5.52
N GLU A 194 4.04 -19.49 -4.22
CA GLU A 194 3.24 -18.91 -3.15
C GLU A 194 3.07 -17.40 -3.29
N PHE A 195 3.93 -16.69 -4.04
CA PHE A 195 3.74 -15.27 -4.30
C PHE A 195 2.39 -14.99 -4.97
N PHE A 196 1.98 -15.82 -5.93
CA PHE A 196 0.77 -15.60 -6.72
C PHE A 196 -0.50 -15.86 -5.89
N SER A 197 -0.49 -16.88 -5.03
CA SER A 197 -1.60 -17.08 -4.07
C SER A 197 -1.68 -15.96 -3.03
N GLN A 198 -0.54 -15.38 -2.62
CA GLN A 198 -0.56 -14.22 -1.72
C GLN A 198 -1.15 -12.95 -2.36
N LEU A 199 -1.21 -12.83 -3.70
CA LEU A 199 -1.94 -11.73 -4.35
C LEU A 199 -3.46 -11.84 -4.08
N GLN A 200 -3.98 -13.05 -4.08
CA GLN A 200 -5.38 -13.32 -3.72
C GLN A 200 -5.62 -13.10 -2.23
N GLU A 201 -4.72 -13.58 -1.37
CA GLU A 201 -4.79 -13.33 0.09
C GLU A 201 -4.75 -11.84 0.43
N SER A 202 -3.96 -11.04 -0.29
CA SER A 202 -3.98 -9.58 -0.18
C SER A 202 -5.39 -9.01 -0.43
N ASN A 203 -6.04 -9.42 -1.51
CA ASN A 203 -7.38 -8.93 -1.83
C ASN A 203 -8.43 -9.45 -0.85
N ASN A 204 -8.31 -10.70 -0.39
CA ASN A 204 -9.16 -11.28 0.65
C ASN A 204 -9.05 -10.50 1.97
N LEU A 205 -7.83 -10.12 2.37
CA LEU A 205 -7.59 -9.27 3.54
C LEU A 205 -8.31 -7.93 3.39
N ILE A 206 -8.10 -7.24 2.27
CA ILE A 206 -8.70 -5.92 2.04
C ILE A 206 -10.23 -6.02 2.02
N ARG A 207 -10.80 -6.98 1.30
CA ARG A 207 -12.26 -7.21 1.28
C ARG A 207 -12.81 -7.49 2.67
N SER A 208 -12.09 -8.28 3.46
CA SER A 208 -12.51 -8.59 4.84
C SER A 208 -12.56 -7.33 5.71
N ILE A 209 -11.58 -6.43 5.56
CA ILE A 209 -11.57 -5.11 6.22
C ILE A 209 -12.77 -4.27 5.73
N CYS A 210 -12.99 -4.20 4.41
CA CYS A 210 -14.09 -3.42 3.84
C CYS A 210 -15.47 -3.94 4.28
N ASN A 211 -15.64 -5.25 4.42
CA ASN A 211 -16.90 -5.86 4.85
C ASN A 211 -17.29 -5.51 6.30
N CYS A 212 -16.38 -4.96 7.10
CA CYS A 212 -16.67 -4.54 8.47
C CYS A 212 -17.44 -3.21 8.59
N SER A 213 -17.53 -2.40 7.52
CA SER A 213 -18.23 -1.10 7.57
C SER A 213 -18.58 -0.55 6.19
N SER A 214 -19.72 0.12 6.06
CA SER A 214 -20.23 0.65 4.79
C SER A 214 -19.44 1.83 4.21
N ASN A 215 -18.63 2.51 5.02
CA ASN A 215 -17.74 3.59 4.58
C ASN A 215 -16.35 3.09 4.14
N LEU A 216 -16.14 1.78 4.07
CA LEU A 216 -14.90 1.17 3.61
C LEU A 216 -15.17 0.49 2.26
N HIS A 217 -14.45 0.91 1.23
CA HIS A 217 -14.71 0.55 -0.15
C HIS A 217 -13.52 -0.19 -0.74
N PHE A 218 -13.75 -1.40 -1.23
CA PHE A 218 -12.76 -2.13 -2.01
C PHE A 218 -12.76 -1.58 -3.44
N VAL A 219 -11.60 -1.12 -3.91
CA VAL A 219 -11.43 -0.72 -5.33
C VAL A 219 -10.96 -1.94 -6.11
N GLU A 220 -11.85 -2.43 -6.99
CA GLU A 220 -11.64 -3.63 -7.79
C GLU A 220 -10.74 -3.35 -8.98
N VAL A 221 -9.59 -4.04 -9.04
CA VAL A 221 -8.60 -3.89 -10.10
C VAL A 221 -8.60 -5.06 -11.08
N ASN A 222 -8.98 -6.28 -10.65
CA ASN A 222 -8.81 -7.49 -11.45
C ASN A 222 -9.77 -7.61 -12.62
N GLN A 223 -10.91 -6.89 -12.59
CA GLN A 223 -11.80 -6.77 -13.75
C GLN A 223 -11.13 -6.09 -14.97
N TYR A 224 -9.96 -5.48 -14.79
CA TYR A 224 -9.18 -4.81 -15.82
C TYR A 224 -7.87 -5.52 -16.17
N LEU A 225 -7.67 -6.76 -15.71
CA LEU A 225 -6.50 -7.55 -16.03
C LEU A 225 -6.55 -7.97 -17.52
N PRO A 226 -5.59 -7.55 -18.36
CA PRO A 226 -5.54 -7.96 -19.76
C PRO A 226 -5.05 -9.41 -19.89
N GLU A 227 -5.28 -10.01 -21.05
CA GLU A 227 -4.75 -11.34 -21.39
C GLU A 227 -3.21 -11.35 -21.37
N ASP A 228 -2.57 -10.30 -21.89
CA ASP A 228 -1.13 -10.08 -21.74
C ASP A 228 -0.82 -9.20 -20.51
N GLU A 229 -0.63 -9.86 -19.37
CA GLU A 229 -0.35 -9.21 -18.09
C GLU A 229 0.95 -8.40 -18.06
N ASN A 230 1.92 -8.69 -18.95
CA ASN A 230 3.19 -7.97 -19.02
C ASN A 230 3.01 -6.50 -19.43
N VAL A 231 1.87 -6.20 -20.08
CA VAL A 231 1.48 -4.83 -20.40
C VAL A 231 1.31 -4.01 -19.11
N LEU A 232 0.86 -4.61 -18.00
CA LEU A 232 0.66 -3.90 -16.74
C LEU A 232 1.90 -3.88 -15.84
N SER A 233 2.68 -4.97 -15.79
CA SER A 233 3.80 -5.10 -14.86
C SER A 233 5.00 -5.80 -15.48
N TYR A 234 6.20 -5.33 -15.14
CA TYR A 234 7.46 -5.92 -15.62
C TYR A 234 8.06 -6.96 -14.67
N ASP A 235 7.57 -7.07 -13.43
CA ASP A 235 8.04 -8.04 -12.44
C ASP A 235 6.94 -8.62 -11.54
N ALA A 236 5.68 -8.49 -11.96
CA ALA A 236 4.46 -8.80 -11.19
C ALA A 236 4.28 -7.99 -9.89
N VAL A 237 5.09 -6.94 -9.67
CA VAL A 237 4.99 -6.05 -8.51
C VAL A 237 4.86 -4.60 -8.95
N HIS A 238 5.81 -4.13 -9.73
CA HIS A 238 5.91 -2.75 -10.17
C HIS A 238 5.23 -2.56 -11.52
N PHE A 239 4.56 -1.44 -11.69
CA PHE A 239 3.81 -1.17 -12.90
C PHE A 239 4.70 -0.66 -14.03
N THR A 240 4.32 -1.00 -15.25
CA THR A 240 4.72 -0.27 -16.45
C THR A 240 4.01 1.09 -16.49
N GLN A 241 4.32 1.93 -17.48
CA GLN A 241 3.57 3.17 -17.68
C GLN A 241 2.08 2.92 -18.00
N GLU A 242 1.78 1.87 -18.75
CA GLU A 242 0.40 1.45 -19.03
C GLU A 242 -0.29 0.96 -17.74
N GLY A 243 0.40 0.18 -16.91
CA GLY A 243 -0.08 -0.22 -15.59
C GLY A 243 -0.43 0.98 -14.70
N HIS A 244 0.42 2.01 -14.67
CA HIS A 244 0.12 3.25 -13.96
C HIS A 244 -1.07 4.01 -14.55
N SER A 245 -1.19 4.10 -15.89
CA SER A 245 -2.35 4.73 -16.53
C SER A 245 -3.65 4.00 -16.17
N ARG A 246 -3.64 2.67 -16.28
CA ARG A 246 -4.79 1.84 -15.94
C ARG A 246 -5.19 2.00 -14.47
N MET A 247 -4.22 1.98 -13.55
CA MET A 247 -4.49 2.19 -12.13
C MET A 247 -5.12 3.56 -11.86
N TYR A 248 -4.65 4.61 -12.54
CA TYR A 248 -5.25 5.93 -12.44
C TYR A 248 -6.70 5.93 -12.91
N ASP A 249 -6.99 5.37 -14.08
CA ASP A 249 -8.35 5.27 -14.64
C ASP A 249 -9.29 4.51 -13.70
N ILE A 250 -8.82 3.41 -13.13
CA ILE A 250 -9.56 2.64 -12.12
C ILE A 250 -9.92 3.51 -10.92
N CYS A 251 -8.93 4.23 -10.38
CA CYS A 251 -9.12 5.09 -9.22
C CYS A 251 -10.16 6.18 -9.49
N ILE A 252 -10.04 6.95 -10.57
CA ILE A 252 -10.98 8.06 -10.85
C ILE A 252 -12.40 7.56 -11.17
N ASN A 253 -12.55 6.33 -11.66
CA ASN A 253 -13.85 5.74 -11.97
C ASN A 253 -14.58 5.23 -10.72
N GLN A 254 -13.85 4.70 -9.73
CA GLN A 254 -14.44 4.05 -8.55
C GLN A 254 -14.42 4.92 -7.28
N ILE A 255 -13.51 5.88 -7.18
CA ILE A 255 -13.40 6.76 -6.01
C ILE A 255 -14.35 7.94 -6.16
N ARG A 256 -15.16 8.18 -5.13
CA ARG A 256 -16.09 9.30 -5.03
C ARG A 256 -15.72 10.20 -3.85
N PHE A 257 -15.60 11.48 -4.13
CA PHE A 257 -15.39 12.53 -3.13
C PHE A 257 -16.72 13.23 -2.95
#